data_AF-A0A375E611-F1
#
_entry.id   AF-A0A375E611-F1
#
_cell.length_a   1.000
_cell.length_b   1.000
_cell.length_c   1.000
_cell.angle_alpha   90.00
_cell.angle_beta   90.00
_cell.angle_gamma   90.00
#
_symmetry.space_group_name_H-M   'P 1'
#
loop_
_entity.id
_entity.type
_entity.pdbx_description
1 polymer ?
#
loop_
_entity_poly.entity_id
_entity_poly.type
_entity_poly.pdbx_seq_one_letter_code
_entity_poly.pdbx_strand_id
1 'polypeptide(L)'
;MPATALRRLSAAGGIAEVRSGPNRQSLLVVSRQLVLASADTPVEISVALDRTELRAARCSFNQTLAWLLTTLGLGLRFAMAAQVRFGLAPLARLRHALGTMQARREARLGGAWPAEVEPLVSEINALLARNAPALERSRRQAADLAHAIKTPLAVLANEAAALPGTAAQAVSGQVEAMRRQVDRHLARARAAGEAALISARGRPWRRAYRAPGPVQTPFRRPGTAGRSAARPGRRRRRVCAPRNSGR
;
A
#
# COMPACT_ATOMS: atom_id res chain seq x y z
N MET A 1 -49.67 -6.90 32.17
CA MET A 1 -50.58 -7.13 31.03
C MET A 1 -49.90 -6.67 29.74
N PRO A 2 -49.30 -7.56 28.92
CA PRO A 2 -49.04 -7.22 27.52
C PRO A 2 -50.03 -7.95 26.61
N ALA A 3 -50.67 -7.17 25.73
CA ALA A 3 -51.55 -7.64 24.68
C ALA A 3 -50.71 -8.34 23.60
N THR A 4 -50.83 -9.67 23.53
CA THR A 4 -50.18 -10.48 22.50
C THR A 4 -51.01 -10.38 21.22
N ALA A 5 -50.51 -9.67 20.22
CA ALA A 5 -51.15 -9.53 18.91
C ALA A 5 -51.21 -10.89 18.19
N LEU A 6 -52.40 -11.48 18.11
CA LEU A 6 -52.65 -12.77 17.47
C LEU A 6 -52.83 -12.59 15.97
N ARG A 7 -51.85 -13.09 15.20
CA ARG A 7 -51.93 -13.21 13.74
C ARG A 7 -52.93 -14.31 13.39
N ARG A 8 -54.16 -13.91 13.00
CA ARG A 8 -55.23 -14.81 12.55
C ARG A 8 -54.85 -15.42 11.19
N LEU A 9 -54.57 -16.72 11.16
CA LEU A 9 -54.42 -17.46 9.91
C LEU A 9 -55.76 -18.15 9.64
N SER A 10 -56.51 -17.64 8.66
CA SER A 10 -57.80 -18.20 8.22
C SER A 10 -57.53 -19.41 7.33
N ALA A 11 -57.69 -20.61 7.88
CA ALA A 11 -57.67 -21.85 7.11
C ALA A 11 -59.10 -22.42 7.12
N ALA A 12 -59.76 -22.40 5.96
CA ALA A 12 -61.02 -23.08 5.64
C ALA A 12 -61.99 -23.26 6.81
N GLY A 13 -62.62 -22.16 7.26
CA GLY A 13 -63.74 -22.17 8.20
C GLY A 13 -63.40 -22.43 9.67
N GLY A 14 -62.11 -22.56 10.02
CA GLY A 14 -61.68 -22.66 11.41
C GLY A 14 -60.68 -21.57 11.82
N ILE A 15 -60.79 -21.10 13.06
CA ILE A 15 -59.87 -20.09 13.63
C ILE A 15 -58.78 -20.85 14.40
N ALA A 16 -57.53 -20.72 13.97
CA ALA A 16 -56.37 -21.20 14.71
C ALA A 16 -55.78 -20.08 15.58
N GLU A 17 -55.79 -20.27 16.90
CA GLU A 17 -55.29 -19.33 17.88
C GLU A 17 -54.30 -20.01 18.82
N VAL A 18 -53.27 -19.28 19.26
CA VAL A 18 -52.40 -19.75 20.34
C VAL A 18 -52.90 -19.17 21.65
N ARG A 19 -53.36 -20.03 22.56
CA ARG A 19 -53.89 -19.62 23.87
C ARG A 19 -53.10 -20.27 25.00
N SER A 20 -52.98 -19.57 26.12
CA SER A 20 -52.43 -20.15 27.33
C SER A 20 -53.46 -21.07 27.98
N GLY A 21 -53.08 -22.33 28.19
CA GLY A 21 -53.89 -23.30 28.92
C GLY A 21 -53.83 -23.10 30.45
N PRO A 22 -54.68 -23.80 31.21
CA PRO A 22 -54.79 -23.66 32.67
C PRO A 22 -53.47 -23.93 33.41
N ASN A 23 -52.61 -24.80 32.86
CA ASN A 23 -51.28 -25.11 33.39
C ASN A 23 -50.15 -24.23 32.80
N ARG A 24 -50.47 -23.05 32.25
CA ARG A 24 -49.54 -22.15 31.52
C ARG A 24 -48.89 -22.76 30.26
N GLN A 25 -49.42 -23.87 29.76
CA GLN A 25 -48.99 -24.49 28.51
C GLN A 25 -49.44 -23.68 27.29
N SER A 26 -48.66 -23.72 26.21
CA SER A 26 -49.04 -23.02 24.97
C SER A 26 -49.84 -23.95 24.08
N LEU A 27 -51.15 -23.78 24.09
CA LEU A 27 -52.08 -24.57 23.28
C LEU A 27 -52.25 -23.92 21.92
N LEU A 28 -52.13 -24.70 20.85
CA LEU A 28 -52.74 -24.33 19.58
C LEU A 28 -54.18 -24.82 19.61
N VAL A 29 -55.12 -23.87 19.61
CA VAL A 29 -56.55 -24.17 19.56
C VAL A 29 -57.03 -23.93 18.13
N VAL A 30 -57.70 -24.91 17.56
CA VAL A 30 -58.42 -24.77 16.28
C VAL A 30 -59.90 -24.97 16.58
N SER A 31 -60.72 -23.95 16.37
CA SER A 31 -62.17 -24.06 16.51
C SER A 31 -62.87 -24.06 15.16
N ARG A 32 -63.91 -24.89 15.02
CA ARG A 32 -64.76 -24.97 13.83
C ARG A 32 -66.22 -25.10 14.26
N GLN A 33 -67.08 -24.32 13.62
CA GLN A 33 -68.53 -24.45 13.79
C GLN A 33 -69.06 -25.55 12.86
N LEU A 34 -69.87 -26.45 13.41
CA LEU A 34 -70.57 -27.48 12.66
C LEU A 34 -72.07 -27.34 12.91
N VAL A 35 -72.86 -27.43 11.84
CA VAL A 35 -74.31 -27.57 11.94
C VAL A 35 -74.61 -29.07 11.91
N LEU A 36 -75.22 -29.60 12.97
CA LEU A 36 -75.58 -31.01 13.03
C LEU A 36 -76.93 -31.19 12.31
N ALA A 37 -77.05 -32.20 11.45
CA ALA A 37 -78.29 -32.47 10.72
C ALA A 37 -79.51 -32.77 11.63
N SER A 38 -79.28 -33.05 12.92
CA SER A 38 -80.30 -33.36 13.91
C SER A 38 -80.64 -32.20 14.87
N ALA A 39 -79.99 -31.04 14.75
CA ALA A 39 -80.23 -29.88 15.60
C ALA A 39 -79.95 -28.57 14.83
N ASP A 40 -80.94 -27.68 14.74
CA ASP A 40 -80.84 -26.37 14.06
C ASP A 40 -79.93 -25.36 14.78
N THR A 41 -79.22 -25.78 15.83
CA THR A 41 -78.28 -24.95 16.60
C THR A 41 -76.83 -25.24 16.20
N PRO A 42 -76.04 -24.21 15.82
CA PRO A 42 -74.63 -24.39 15.48
C PRO A 42 -73.83 -24.77 16.74
N VAL A 43 -73.07 -25.86 16.67
CA VAL A 43 -72.18 -26.32 17.75
C VAL A 43 -70.73 -25.97 17.39
N GLU A 44 -70.04 -25.28 18.29
CA GLU A 44 -68.61 -24.98 18.14
C GLU A 44 -67.78 -26.12 18.73
N ILE A 45 -67.00 -26.81 17.88
CA ILE A 45 -66.03 -27.79 18.33
C ILE A 45 -64.65 -27.12 18.33
N SER A 46 -63.99 -27.12 19.48
CA SER A 46 -62.62 -26.65 19.62
C SER A 46 -61.69 -27.80 20.00
N VAL A 47 -60.58 -27.94 19.27
CA VAL A 47 -59.53 -28.92 19.56
C VAL A 47 -58.26 -28.16 19.95
N ALA A 48 -57.73 -28.46 21.14
CA ALA A 48 -56.53 -27.85 21.67
C ALA A 48 -55.38 -28.87 21.68
N LEU A 49 -54.23 -28.50 21.10
CA LEU A 49 -53.01 -29.31 21.11
C LEU A 49 -51.91 -28.61 21.89
N ASP A 50 -51.28 -29.31 22.83
CA ASP A 50 -50.11 -28.81 23.54
C ASP A 50 -48.86 -28.80 22.64
N ARG A 51 -48.14 -27.67 22.64
CA ARG A 51 -46.91 -27.45 21.86
C ARG A 51 -45.70 -27.17 22.75
N THR A 52 -45.82 -27.32 24.06
CA THR A 52 -44.72 -27.10 25.02
C THR A 52 -43.50 -27.97 24.70
N GLU A 53 -43.69 -29.27 24.50
CA GLU A 53 -42.60 -30.21 24.17
C GLU A 53 -41.93 -29.87 22.83
N LEU A 54 -42.72 -29.53 21.81
CA LEU A 54 -42.19 -29.16 20.50
C LEU A 54 -41.37 -27.86 20.55
N ARG A 55 -41.77 -26.89 21.39
CA ARG A 55 -40.98 -25.69 21.63
C ARG A 55 -39.70 -25.98 22.41
N ALA A 56 -39.77 -26.81 23.45
CA ALA A 56 -38.60 -27.21 24.22
C ALA A 56 -37.57 -27.92 23.33
N ALA A 57 -38.01 -28.87 22.51
CA ALA A 57 -37.17 -29.56 21.53
C ALA A 57 -36.55 -28.58 20.52
N ARG A 58 -37.34 -27.63 20.01
CA ARG A 58 -36.84 -26.59 19.07
C ARG A 58 -35.83 -25.66 19.72
N CYS A 59 -36.03 -25.25 20.97
CA CYS A 59 -35.08 -24.43 21.70
C CYS A 59 -33.76 -25.17 21.93
N SER A 60 -33.81 -26.43 22.37
CA SER A 60 -32.62 -27.28 22.55
C SER A 60 -31.85 -27.46 21.23
N PHE A 61 -32.56 -27.78 20.14
CA PHE A 61 -31.96 -27.91 18.82
C PHE A 61 -31.29 -26.61 18.35
N ASN A 62 -32.00 -25.48 18.47
CA ASN A 62 -31.46 -24.18 18.09
C ASN A 62 -30.26 -23.78 18.95
N GLN A 63 -30.27 -24.11 20.25
CA GLN A 63 -29.15 -23.84 21.15
C GLN A 63 -27.92 -24.67 20.76
N THR A 64 -28.12 -25.94 20.42
CA THR A 64 -27.06 -26.84 19.95
C THR A 64 -26.48 -26.33 18.62
N LEU A 65 -27.34 -25.97 17.68
CA LEU A 65 -26.93 -25.41 16.39
C LEU A 65 -26.19 -24.08 16.55
N ALA A 66 -26.66 -23.20 17.44
CA ALA A 66 -26.00 -21.95 17.75
C ALA A 66 -24.60 -22.19 18.31
N TRP A 67 -24.43 -23.16 19.21
CA TRP A 67 -23.12 -23.55 19.74
C TRP A 67 -22.19 -24.06 18.64
N LEU A 68 -22.66 -24.97 17.79
CA LEU A 68 -21.85 -25.51 16.67
C LEU A 68 -21.40 -24.41 15.71
N LEU A 69 -22.33 -23.56 15.27
CA LEU A 69 -22.02 -22.44 14.36
C LEU A 69 -21.09 -21.42 15.01
N THR A 70 -21.26 -21.14 16.31
CA THR A 70 -20.38 -20.21 17.04
C THR A 70 -18.97 -20.78 17.13
N THR A 71 -18.82 -22.05 17.54
CA THR A 71 -17.51 -22.71 17.62
C THR A 71 -16.83 -22.78 16.25
N LEU A 72 -17.56 -23.14 15.19
CA LEU A 72 -17.03 -23.18 13.83
C LEU A 72 -16.60 -21.79 13.36
N GLY A 73 -17.44 -20.77 13.57
CA GLY A 73 -17.13 -19.39 13.20
C GLY A 73 -15.91 -18.85 13.94
N LEU A 74 -15.77 -19.16 15.23
CA LEU A 74 -14.61 -18.76 16.02
C LEU A 74 -13.33 -19.47 15.55
N GLY A 75 -13.43 -20.77 15.24
CA GLY A 75 -12.33 -21.55 14.66
C GLY A 75 -11.87 -20.99 13.32
N LEU A 76 -12.79 -20.68 12.40
CA LEU A 76 -12.47 -20.06 11.11
C LEU A 76 -11.82 -18.68 11.28
N ARG A 77 -12.35 -17.86 12.19
CA ARG A 77 -11.78 -16.54 12.50
C ARG A 77 -10.36 -16.66 13.02
N PHE A 78 -10.09 -17.62 13.89
CA PHE A 78 -8.76 -17.88 14.43
C PHE A 78 -7.81 -18.40 13.33
N ALA A 79 -8.27 -19.33 12.50
CA ALA A 79 -7.50 -19.87 11.38
C ALA A 79 -7.14 -18.79 10.36
N MET A 80 -8.08 -17.92 9.96
CA MET A 80 -7.79 -16.77 9.09
C MET A 80 -6.78 -15.83 9.74
N ALA A 81 -6.96 -15.48 11.02
CA ALA A 81 -6.01 -14.62 11.73
C ALA A 81 -4.61 -15.24 11.79
N ALA A 82 -4.52 -16.55 12.00
CA ALA A 82 -3.25 -17.29 11.97
C ALA A 82 -2.63 -17.29 10.57
N GLN A 83 -3.39 -17.65 9.53
CA GLN A 83 -2.93 -17.64 8.13
C GLN A 83 -2.36 -16.27 7.73
N VAL A 84 -3.08 -15.19 8.05
CA VAL A 84 -2.65 -13.82 7.76
C VAL A 84 -1.37 -13.48 8.54
N ARG A 85 -1.30 -13.84 9.83
CA ARG A 85 -0.10 -13.60 10.66
C ARG A 85 1.11 -14.37 10.14
N PHE A 86 0.96 -15.64 9.77
CA PHE A 86 2.06 -16.45 9.24
C PHE A 86 2.46 -15.99 7.82
N GLY A 87 1.51 -15.62 6.97
CA GLY A 87 1.79 -15.11 5.63
C GLY A 87 2.46 -13.72 5.62
N LEU A 88 2.15 -12.86 6.60
CA LEU A 88 2.73 -11.52 6.71
C LEU A 88 3.96 -11.46 7.64
N ALA A 89 4.26 -12.51 8.40
CA ALA A 89 5.43 -12.56 9.27
C ALA A 89 6.76 -12.25 8.52
N PRO A 90 7.00 -12.75 7.29
CA PRO A 90 8.20 -12.39 6.52
C PRO A 90 8.30 -10.90 6.19
N LEU A 91 7.17 -10.25 5.90
CA LEU A 91 7.11 -8.80 5.64
C LEU A 91 7.41 -7.99 6.90
N ALA A 92 6.91 -8.43 8.06
CA ALA A 92 7.23 -7.82 9.34
C ALA A 92 8.73 -7.97 9.68
N ARG A 93 9.31 -9.14 9.41
CA ARG A 93 10.76 -9.38 9.55
C ARG A 93 11.57 -8.51 8.61
N LEU A 94 11.16 -8.36 7.35
CA LEU A 94 11.81 -7.48 6.38
C LEU A 94 11.75 -6.01 6.84
N ARG A 95 10.59 -5.56 7.33
CA ARG A 95 10.45 -4.22 7.91
C ARG A 95 11.41 -4.00 9.09
N HIS A 96 11.53 -4.98 9.99
CA HIS A 96 12.47 -4.90 11.09
C HIS A 96 13.93 -4.89 10.63
N ALA A 97 14.31 -5.75 9.68
CA ALA A 97 15.65 -5.80 9.11
C ALA A 97 16.04 -4.48 8.41
N LEU A 98 15.10 -3.87 7.68
CA LEU A 98 15.26 -2.55 7.08
C LEU A 98 15.44 -1.45 8.14
N GLY A 99 14.67 -1.51 9.23
CA GLY A 99 14.80 -0.59 10.36
C GLY A 99 16.16 -0.72 11.06
N THR A 100 16.66 -1.93 11.25
CA THR A 100 17.97 -2.16 11.87
C THR A 100 19.12 -1.75 10.96
N MET A 101 18.99 -1.87 9.63
CA MET A 101 19.99 -1.36 8.69
C MET A 101 20.11 0.17 8.73
N GLN A 102 19.01 0.90 8.90
CA GLN A 102 19.04 2.36 9.07
C GLN A 102 19.84 2.75 10.32
N ALA A 103 19.76 1.97 11.39
CA ALA A 103 20.49 2.22 12.64
C ALA A 103 21.96 1.75 12.61
N ARG A 104 22.27 0.62 11.95
CA ARG A 104 23.62 -0.01 11.98
C ARG A 104 24.55 0.36 10.84
N ARG A 105 24.13 1.19 9.87
CA ARG A 105 24.97 1.54 8.69
C ARG A 105 25.39 0.31 7.85
N GLU A 106 24.70 -0.81 7.99
CA GLU A 106 24.98 -2.02 7.21
C GLU A 106 24.70 -1.77 5.72
N ALA A 107 25.56 -2.31 4.85
CA ALA A 107 25.55 -2.04 3.42
C ALA A 107 24.58 -2.94 2.61
N ARG A 108 24.09 -4.04 3.21
CA ARG A 108 23.25 -5.04 2.54
C ARG A 108 22.22 -5.67 3.50
N LEU A 109 21.05 -6.01 2.98
CA LEU A 109 20.06 -6.82 3.67
C LEU A 109 20.57 -8.27 3.72
N GLY A 110 21.03 -8.71 4.90
CA GLY A 110 21.44 -10.09 5.15
C GLY A 110 20.29 -10.96 5.67
N GLY A 111 20.43 -12.29 5.55
CA GLY A 111 19.46 -13.27 6.06
C GLY A 111 18.89 -14.18 4.97
N ALA A 112 18.31 -15.31 5.41
CA ALA A 112 17.55 -16.20 4.54
C ALA A 112 16.11 -15.68 4.41
N TRP A 113 15.67 -15.43 3.19
CA TRP A 113 14.33 -14.93 2.87
C TRP A 113 13.52 -16.01 2.16
N PRO A 114 12.19 -16.05 2.33
CA PRO A 114 11.32 -16.89 1.50
C PRO A 114 11.51 -16.56 0.02
N ALA A 115 11.28 -17.55 -0.85
CA ALA A 115 11.51 -17.44 -2.31
C ALA A 115 10.74 -16.28 -2.96
N GLU A 116 9.59 -15.88 -2.40
CA GLU A 116 8.78 -14.78 -2.90
C GLU A 116 9.37 -13.40 -2.57
N VAL A 117 10.15 -13.29 -1.49
CA VAL A 117 10.72 -12.03 -0.99
C VAL A 117 12.18 -11.86 -1.42
N GLU A 118 12.88 -12.97 -1.69
CA GLU A 118 14.24 -13.00 -2.20
C GLU A 118 14.49 -12.08 -3.42
N PRO A 119 13.69 -12.11 -4.51
CA PRO A 119 13.95 -11.27 -5.67
C PRO A 119 13.89 -9.78 -5.31
N LEU A 120 12.93 -9.37 -4.47
CA LEU A 120 12.82 -7.99 -4.00
C LEU A 120 14.05 -7.55 -3.18
N VAL A 121 14.53 -8.41 -2.27
CA VAL A 121 15.74 -8.14 -1.48
C VAL A 121 16.97 -8.02 -2.37
N SER A 122 17.07 -8.87 -3.40
CA SER A 122 18.17 -8.83 -4.37
C SER A 122 18.19 -7.53 -5.18
N GLU A 123 17.03 -7.05 -5.64
CA GLU A 123 16.89 -5.78 -6.35
C GLU A 123 17.28 -4.58 -5.47
N ILE A 124 16.82 -4.58 -4.21
CA ILE A 124 17.18 -3.53 -3.24
C ILE A 124 18.70 -3.52 -3.03
N ASN A 125 19.31 -4.68 -2.80
CA ASN A 125 20.75 -4.81 -2.64
C ASN A 125 21.52 -4.37 -3.90
N ALA A 126 21.00 -4.67 -5.09
CA ALA A 126 21.59 -4.23 -6.35
C ALA A 126 21.53 -2.70 -6.52
N LEU A 127 20.42 -2.07 -6.15
CA LEU A 127 20.26 -0.61 -6.15
C LEU A 127 21.21 0.07 -5.15
N LEU A 128 21.37 -0.50 -3.96
CA LEU A 128 22.34 -0.04 -2.95
C LEU A 128 23.77 -0.14 -3.49
N ALA A 129 24.12 -1.27 -4.12
CA ALA A 129 25.44 -1.48 -4.70
C ALA A 129 25.77 -0.51 -5.85
N ARG A 130 24.79 -0.11 -6.66
CA ARG A 130 25.00 0.87 -7.75
C ARG A 130 25.21 2.30 -7.26
N ASN A 131 24.60 2.68 -6.14
CA ASN A 131 24.68 4.04 -5.60
C ASN A 131 25.90 4.26 -4.69
N ALA A 132 26.41 3.22 -4.03
CA ALA A 132 27.55 3.33 -3.12
C ALA A 132 28.80 3.96 -3.77
N PRO A 133 29.24 3.57 -4.99
CA PRO A 133 30.41 4.14 -5.63
C PRO A 133 30.24 5.60 -6.04
N ALA A 134 29.03 6.01 -6.43
CA ALA A 134 28.75 7.39 -6.83
C ALA A 134 28.87 8.34 -5.64
N LEU A 135 28.40 7.90 -4.47
CA LEU A 135 28.48 8.65 -3.23
C LEU A 135 29.90 8.73 -2.69
N GLU A 136 30.65 7.63 -2.76
CA GLU A 136 32.05 7.59 -2.37
C GLU A 136 32.90 8.54 -3.23
N ARG A 137 32.60 8.61 -4.54
CA ARG A 137 33.23 9.58 -5.45
C ARG A 137 32.87 11.02 -5.11
N SER A 138 31.60 11.31 -4.81
CA SER A 138 31.17 12.66 -4.42
C SER A 138 31.83 13.12 -3.10
N ARG A 139 31.98 12.23 -2.12
CA ARG A 139 32.68 12.52 -0.86
C ARG A 139 34.16 12.81 -1.07
N ARG A 140 34.84 12.00 -1.89
CA ARG A 140 36.25 12.23 -2.23
C ARG A 140 36.44 13.56 -2.94
N GLN A 141 35.64 13.86 -3.97
CA GLN A 141 35.69 15.15 -4.67
C GLN A 141 35.45 16.35 -3.74
N ALA A 142 34.52 16.25 -2.79
CA ALA A 142 34.28 17.31 -1.80
C ALA A 142 35.43 17.45 -0.79
N ALA A 143 36.10 16.36 -0.44
CA ALA A 143 37.28 16.38 0.42
C ALA A 143 38.48 17.00 -0.30
N ASP A 144 38.73 16.60 -1.54
CA ASP A 144 39.80 17.14 -2.39
C ASP A 144 39.61 18.64 -2.61
N LEU A 145 38.38 19.07 -2.92
CA LEU A 145 38.05 20.49 -3.08
C LEU A 145 38.24 21.29 -1.79
N ALA A 146 37.83 20.72 -0.64
CA ALA A 146 38.01 21.38 0.66
C ALA A 146 39.49 21.61 0.97
N HIS A 147 40.34 20.64 0.64
CA HIS A 147 41.77 20.76 0.81
C HIS A 147 42.37 21.81 -0.14
N ALA A 148 41.99 21.75 -1.42
CA ALA A 148 42.45 22.69 -2.45
C ALA A 148 42.09 24.15 -2.16
N ILE A 149 41.00 24.43 -1.44
CA ILE A 149 40.61 25.80 -1.06
C ILE A 149 41.21 26.24 0.28
N LYS A 150 41.41 25.33 1.25
CA LYS A 150 41.99 25.69 2.56
C LYS A 150 43.45 26.13 2.45
N THR A 151 44.23 25.46 1.60
CA THR A 151 45.65 25.77 1.43
C THR A 151 45.90 27.21 0.93
N PRO A 152 45.28 27.69 -0.16
CA PRO A 152 45.46 29.08 -0.59
C PRO A 152 44.87 30.10 0.39
N LEU A 153 43.77 29.77 1.11
CA LEU A 153 43.26 30.66 2.16
C LEU A 153 44.23 30.78 3.35
N ALA A 154 44.95 29.72 3.70
CA ALA A 154 45.99 29.76 4.73
C ALA A 154 47.20 30.60 4.28
N VAL A 155 47.59 30.49 3.00
CA VAL A 155 48.63 31.36 2.42
C VAL A 155 48.20 32.82 2.46
N LEU A 156 46.99 33.15 2.00
CA LEU A 156 46.45 34.52 2.04
C LEU A 156 46.32 35.06 3.47
N ALA A 157 45.97 34.21 4.44
CA ALA A 157 45.94 34.60 5.85
C ALA A 157 47.34 34.95 6.38
N ASN A 158 48.35 34.16 6.02
CA ASN A 158 49.74 34.42 6.40
C ASN A 158 50.29 35.69 5.73
N GLU A 159 50.00 35.89 4.44
CA GLU A 159 50.39 37.12 3.73
C GLU A 159 49.69 38.35 4.32
N ALA A 160 48.40 38.26 4.64
CA ALA A 160 47.65 39.33 5.30
C ALA A 160 48.23 39.71 6.68
N ALA A 161 48.74 38.74 7.43
CA ALA A 161 49.39 38.97 8.72
C ALA A 161 50.78 39.63 8.59
N ALA A 162 51.42 39.51 7.42
CA ALA A 162 52.71 40.14 7.13
C ALA A 162 52.58 41.60 6.67
N LEU A 163 51.38 42.10 6.38
CA LEU A 163 51.16 43.51 6.05
C LEU A 163 51.26 44.41 7.29
N PRO A 164 51.79 45.64 7.16
CA PRO A 164 51.79 46.62 8.24
C PRO A 164 50.47 47.42 8.32
N GLY A 165 50.08 47.79 9.54
CA GLY A 165 49.02 48.78 9.80
C GLY A 165 47.58 48.26 9.69
N THR A 166 46.64 49.19 9.51
CA THR A 166 45.18 48.91 9.49
C THR A 166 44.74 48.05 8.30
N ALA A 167 45.53 48.04 7.21
CA ALA A 167 45.28 47.21 6.03
C ALA A 167 45.37 45.70 6.35
N ALA A 168 46.29 45.30 7.23
CA ALA A 168 46.45 43.91 7.66
C ALA A 168 45.20 43.37 8.38
N GLN A 169 44.59 44.20 9.23
CA GLN A 169 43.37 43.85 9.96
C GLN A 169 42.17 43.71 9.02
N ALA A 170 42.03 44.62 8.04
CA ALA A 170 40.95 44.57 7.06
C ALA A 170 41.03 43.31 6.19
N VAL A 171 42.21 43.00 5.63
CA VAL A 171 42.40 41.82 4.77
C VAL A 171 42.25 40.52 5.58
N SER A 172 42.81 40.45 6.78
CA SER A 172 42.65 39.28 7.66
C SER A 172 41.19 39.02 8.02
N GLY A 173 40.42 40.08 8.28
CA GLY A 173 38.97 39.98 8.51
C GLY A 173 38.21 39.42 7.30
N GLN A 174 38.60 39.82 6.08
CA GLN A 174 38.03 39.33 4.83
C GLN A 174 38.34 37.85 4.58
N VAL A 175 39.59 37.43 4.81
CA VAL A 175 40.03 36.03 4.68
C VAL A 175 39.28 35.13 5.66
N GLU A 176 39.11 35.57 6.91
CA GLU A 176 38.38 34.83 7.92
C GLU A 176 36.87 34.72 7.58
N ALA A 177 36.28 35.77 7.00
CA ALA A 177 34.91 35.72 6.50
C ALA A 177 34.74 34.70 5.35
N MET A 178 35.68 34.68 4.39
CA MET A 178 35.69 33.69 3.31
C MET A 178 35.83 32.26 3.84
N ARG A 179 36.75 32.04 4.78
CA ARG A 179 36.94 30.73 5.43
C ARG A 179 35.66 30.22 6.08
N ARG A 180 34.97 31.06 6.87
CA ARG A 180 33.67 30.71 7.48
C ARG A 180 32.58 30.40 6.44
N GLN A 181 32.55 31.13 5.33
CA GLN A 181 31.59 30.87 4.25
C GLN A 181 31.85 29.51 3.58
N VAL A 182 33.11 29.23 3.23
CA VAL A 182 33.52 27.95 2.63
C VAL A 182 33.23 26.78 3.56
N ASP A 183 33.59 26.89 4.85
CA ASP A 183 33.33 25.83 5.82
C ASP A 183 31.81 25.55 5.96
N ARG A 184 30.96 26.59 5.96
CA ARG A 184 29.49 26.42 5.95
C ARG A 184 28.98 25.73 4.68
N HIS A 185 29.49 26.09 3.51
CA HIS A 185 29.07 25.45 2.26
C HIS A 185 29.53 23.99 2.16
N LEU A 186 30.75 23.67 2.62
CA LEU A 186 31.25 22.30 2.70
C LEU A 186 30.47 21.46 3.71
N ALA A 187 30.15 22.02 4.88
CA ALA A 187 29.30 21.36 5.88
C ALA A 187 27.91 21.07 5.31
N ARG A 188 27.31 22.03 4.62
CA ARG A 188 26.00 21.88 3.96
C ARG A 188 26.04 20.85 2.82
N ALA A 189 27.10 20.82 2.02
CA ALA A 189 27.28 19.84 0.94
C ALA A 189 27.43 18.41 1.50
N ARG A 190 28.20 18.23 2.58
CA ARG A 190 28.32 16.94 3.29
C ARG A 190 26.98 16.48 3.87
N ALA A 191 26.26 17.38 4.55
CA ALA A 191 24.94 17.09 5.10
C ALA A 191 23.90 16.77 4.02
N ALA A 192 23.93 17.45 2.86
CA ALA A 192 23.06 17.16 1.73
C ALA A 192 23.33 15.79 1.11
N GLY A 193 24.61 15.37 1.01
CA GLY A 193 24.98 14.02 0.57
C GLY A 193 24.48 12.92 1.52
N GLU A 194 24.50 13.18 2.83
CA GLU A 194 23.97 12.27 3.85
C GLU A 194 22.43 12.26 3.89
N ALA A 195 21.79 13.41 3.70
CA ALA A 195 20.34 13.49 3.56
C ALA A 195 19.85 12.83 2.26
N ALA A 196 20.63 12.89 1.18
CA ALA A 196 20.35 12.14 -0.06
C ALA A 196 20.42 10.62 0.18
N LEU A 197 21.37 10.13 0.99
CA LEU A 197 21.43 8.72 1.41
C LEU A 197 20.19 8.29 2.21
N ILE A 198 19.68 9.14 3.11
CA ILE A 198 18.52 8.84 3.95
C ILE A 198 17.22 8.94 3.14
N SER A 199 17.11 9.93 2.26
CA SER A 199 15.91 10.16 1.44
C SER A 199 15.80 9.22 0.24
N ALA A 200 16.89 8.82 -0.40
CA ALA A 200 16.90 7.75 -1.40
C ALA A 200 16.57 6.39 -0.77
N ARG A 201 16.79 6.22 0.54
CA ARG A 201 16.59 4.98 1.30
C ARG A 201 15.30 4.97 2.14
N GLY A 202 14.55 6.07 2.15
CA GLY A 202 13.35 6.26 3.00
C GLY A 202 12.15 6.93 2.32
N ARG A 203 12.21 7.25 1.02
CA ARG A 203 11.03 7.78 0.32
C ARG A 203 10.05 6.65 -0.02
N PRO A 204 8.81 6.66 0.52
CA PRO A 204 7.77 5.75 0.05
C PRO A 204 7.53 6.04 -1.44
N TRP A 205 7.44 4.96 -2.23
CA TRP A 205 7.23 4.81 -3.68
C TRP A 205 6.01 5.55 -4.28
N ARG A 206 5.41 6.50 -3.55
CA ARG A 206 4.18 7.24 -3.88
C ARG A 206 4.24 8.17 -5.11
N ARG A 207 5.35 8.23 -5.85
CA ARG A 207 5.48 9.11 -7.05
C ARG A 207 5.78 8.40 -8.37
N ALA A 208 5.95 7.07 -8.39
CA ALA A 208 6.40 6.36 -9.59
C ALA A 208 5.30 5.74 -10.47
N TYR A 209 4.02 5.77 -10.07
CA TYR A 209 2.90 5.36 -10.93
C TYR A 209 2.11 6.57 -11.42
N ARG A 210 2.74 7.42 -12.23
CA ARG A 210 1.97 8.23 -13.19
C ARG A 210 1.66 7.29 -14.35
N ALA A 211 0.40 6.88 -14.44
CA ALA A 211 -0.10 6.00 -15.49
C ALA A 211 0.45 6.46 -16.87
N PRO A 212 0.95 5.53 -17.73
CA PRO A 212 1.14 5.87 -19.13
C PRO A 212 -0.21 6.32 -19.67
N GLY A 213 -0.26 7.54 -20.20
CA GLY A 213 -1.45 8.05 -20.87
C GLY A 213 -1.89 7.08 -21.97
N PRO A 214 -3.18 7.08 -22.36
CA PRO A 214 -3.71 6.13 -23.33
C PRO A 214 -2.82 6.15 -24.58
N VAL A 215 -2.20 5.00 -24.86
CA VAL A 215 -1.44 4.77 -26.09
C VAL A 215 -2.45 4.83 -27.22
N GLN A 216 -2.55 5.99 -27.87
CA GLN A 216 -3.23 6.12 -29.14
C GLN A 216 -2.39 5.37 -30.17
N THR A 217 -2.68 4.08 -30.33
CA THR A 217 -2.24 3.32 -31.50
C THR A 217 -2.81 3.98 -32.75
N PRO A 218 -1.97 4.49 -33.68
CA PRO A 218 -2.47 4.96 -34.96
C PRO A 218 -2.86 3.72 -35.77
N PHE A 219 -4.15 3.40 -35.78
CA PHE A 219 -4.71 2.40 -36.68
C PHE A 219 -4.62 2.94 -38.12
N ARG A 220 -3.52 2.61 -38.79
CA ARG A 220 -3.27 2.97 -40.19
C ARG A 220 -4.21 2.13 -41.06
N ARG A 221 -5.31 2.74 -41.54
CA ARG A 221 -6.17 2.15 -42.58
C ARG A 221 -5.30 1.73 -43.78
N PRO A 222 -5.45 0.52 -44.33
CA PRO A 222 -4.79 0.17 -45.59
C PRO A 222 -5.41 1.02 -46.70
N GLY A 223 -4.58 1.90 -47.26
CA GLY A 223 -4.92 2.72 -48.42
C GLY A 223 -5.07 1.86 -49.66
N THR A 224 -6.17 2.09 -50.37
CA THR A 224 -6.43 1.59 -51.71
C THR A 224 -5.33 2.04 -52.67
N ALA A 225 -4.72 1.06 -53.34
CA ALA A 225 -3.81 1.30 -54.45
C ALA A 225 -4.56 1.99 -55.60
N GLY A 226 -4.03 3.11 -56.09
CA GLY A 226 -4.63 3.81 -57.22
C GLY A 226 -3.79 4.97 -57.74
N ARG A 227 -3.05 4.70 -58.83
CA ARG A 227 -2.53 5.63 -59.85
C ARG A 227 -1.39 6.56 -59.41
N SER A 228 -0.16 6.34 -59.88
CA SER A 228 0.36 6.67 -61.23
C SER A 228 0.22 8.14 -61.59
N ALA A 229 1.30 8.91 -61.44
CA ALA A 229 1.67 9.99 -62.36
C ALA A 229 3.14 10.38 -62.17
N ALA A 230 3.86 10.35 -63.28
CA ALA A 230 5.26 10.67 -63.45
C ALA A 230 5.60 12.15 -63.15
N ARG A 231 6.84 12.42 -62.74
CA ARG A 231 7.53 13.70 -63.00
C ARG A 231 9.05 13.51 -62.95
N PRO A 232 9.79 13.81 -64.03
CA PRO A 232 11.25 13.78 -64.01
C PRO A 232 11.84 15.16 -63.69
N GLY A 233 13.06 15.15 -63.17
CA GLY A 233 14.00 16.25 -63.35
C GLY A 233 14.24 17.14 -62.13
N ARG A 234 15.39 16.94 -61.48
CA ARG A 234 16.25 18.05 -61.09
C ARG A 234 17.69 17.58 -60.84
N ARG A 235 18.54 17.87 -61.83
CA ARG A 235 19.99 17.99 -61.69
C ARG A 235 20.31 18.92 -60.51
N ARG A 236 21.17 18.50 -59.60
CA ARG A 236 22.06 19.42 -58.87
C ARG A 236 23.46 18.84 -58.73
N ARG A 237 24.37 19.55 -59.40
CA ARG A 237 25.82 19.58 -59.28
C ARG A 237 26.28 19.49 -57.82
N ARG A 238 27.29 18.67 -57.54
CA ARG A 238 28.34 19.02 -56.57
C ARG A 238 29.70 18.70 -57.18
N VAL A 239 30.50 19.75 -57.23
CA VAL A 239 31.90 19.82 -57.64
C VAL A 239 32.73 19.22 -56.51
N CYS A 240 33.56 18.23 -56.80
CA CYS A 240 34.63 17.79 -55.92
C CYS A 240 35.93 18.43 -56.39
N ALA A 241 36.56 19.21 -55.50
CA ALA A 241 37.91 19.72 -55.64
C ALA A 241 38.94 18.59 -55.41
N PRO A 242 40.14 18.66 -56.01
CA PRO A 242 41.20 17.68 -55.76
C PRO A 242 41.99 18.05 -54.50
N ARG A 243 42.26 17.06 -53.64
CA ARG A 243 43.28 17.18 -52.58
C ARG A 243 44.41 16.21 -52.87
N ASN A 244 45.52 16.80 -53.29
CA ASN A 244 46.86 16.25 -53.45
C ASN A 244 47.43 15.80 -52.09
N SER A 245 47.97 14.59 -52.03
CA SER A 245 49.00 14.21 -51.05
C SER A 245 49.87 13.08 -51.62
N GLY A 246 50.97 13.47 -52.27
CA GLY A 246 52.09 12.58 -52.56
C GLY A 246 53.37 13.17 -51.97
N ARG A 247 53.87 12.54 -50.91
CA ARG A 247 55.29 12.31 -50.57
C ARG A 247 55.36 11.47 -49.31
#